data_AF-A0A412BZ31-F1
#
_entry.id   AF-A0A412BZ31-F1
#
_cell.length_a   1.000
_cell.length_b   1.000
_cell.length_c   1.000
_cell.angle_alpha   90.00
_cell.angle_beta   90.00
_cell.angle_gamma   90.00
#
_symmetry.space_group_name_H-M   'P 1'
#
loop_
_entity.id
_entity.type
_entity.pdbx_description
1 polymer ?
#
loop_
_entity_poly.entity_id
_entity_poly.type
_entity_poly.pdbx_seq_one_letter_code
_entity_poly.pdbx_strand_id
1 'polypeptide(L)'
;MGAQIQLTSANVLGKSGWWQKQFCHKMIQKKQVHYIASDAHDQVHRKPDLLPCAEYVSKKYGQQMAEQIFIKNPAKIIKKSKKMQDKRRNQ
;
A
#
# COMPACT_ATOMS: atom_id res chain seq x y z
N MET A 1 -18.51 7.32 -7.45
CA MET A 1 -17.71 7.15 -6.21
C MET A 1 -16.22 7.16 -6.57
N GLY A 2 -15.34 7.77 -5.77
CA GLY A 2 -13.94 8.06 -6.14
C GLY A 2 -12.91 7.99 -5.00
N ALA A 3 -13.19 7.20 -3.96
CA ALA A 3 -12.27 7.02 -2.83
C ALA A 3 -11.19 5.97 -3.14
N GLN A 4 -9.98 6.21 -2.67
CA GLN A 4 -8.85 5.27 -2.80
C GLN A 4 -8.61 4.54 -1.48
N ILE A 5 -8.24 3.27 -1.55
CA ILE A 5 -8.11 2.40 -0.39
C ILE A 5 -6.63 2.06 -0.15
N GLN A 6 -6.17 2.28 1.09
CA GLN A 6 -4.88 1.85 1.59
C GLN A 6 -5.06 0.66 2.56
N LEU A 7 -4.18 -0.33 2.46
CA LEU A 7 -4.02 -1.39 3.47
C LEU A 7 -2.68 -1.28 4.20
N THR A 8 -2.60 -1.85 5.40
CA THR A 8 -1.38 -1.94 6.20
C THR A 8 -0.65 -3.26 5.92
N SER A 9 0.67 -3.20 5.70
CA SER A 9 1.49 -4.38 5.34
C SER A 9 1.46 -5.47 6.42
N ALA A 10 1.44 -5.09 7.70
CA ALA A 10 1.33 -6.02 8.83
C ALA A 10 0.07 -6.90 8.74
N ASN A 11 -1.06 -6.31 8.34
CA ASN A 11 -2.34 -7.02 8.19
C ASN A 11 -2.30 -7.97 6.99
N VAL A 12 -1.68 -7.56 5.89
CA VAL A 12 -1.52 -8.39 4.68
C VAL A 12 -0.63 -9.62 4.96
N LEU A 13 0.42 -9.44 5.77
CA LEU A 13 1.30 -10.53 6.21
C LEU A 13 0.63 -11.42 7.28
N GLY A 14 -0.37 -10.89 7.99
CA GLY A 14 -1.13 -11.59 9.03
C GLY A 14 -0.59 -11.39 10.45
N LYS A 15 0.27 -10.39 10.67
CA LYS A 15 0.80 -10.07 12.00
C LYS A 15 -0.28 -9.56 12.95
N SER A 16 -1.39 -9.04 12.42
CA SER A 16 -2.52 -8.51 13.19
C SER A 16 -3.66 -9.51 13.41
N GLY A 17 -3.51 -10.77 12.96
CA GLY A 17 -4.52 -11.81 13.11
C GLY A 17 -5.06 -12.37 11.79
N TRP A 18 -5.71 -13.53 11.89
CA TRP A 18 -6.20 -14.29 10.74
C TRP A 18 -7.33 -13.59 9.99
N TRP A 19 -8.28 -12.99 10.70
CA TRP A 19 -9.42 -12.29 10.10
C TRP A 19 -8.99 -11.07 9.26
N GLN A 20 -8.08 -10.27 9.78
CA GLN A 20 -7.51 -9.11 9.09
C GLN A 20 -6.79 -9.54 7.82
N LYS A 21 -6.03 -10.64 7.89
CA LYS A 21 -5.35 -11.22 6.74
C LYS A 21 -6.34 -11.66 5.65
N GLN A 22 -7.38 -12.40 6.01
CA GLN A 22 -8.41 -12.85 5.06
C GLN A 22 -9.13 -11.67 4.40
N PHE A 23 -9.48 -10.66 5.19
CA PHE A 23 -10.12 -9.44 4.67
C PHE A 23 -9.23 -8.70 3.67
N CYS A 24 -7.95 -8.48 4.02
CA CYS A 24 -6.98 -7.85 3.13
C CYS A 24 -6.84 -8.62 1.82
N HIS A 25 -6.74 -9.94 1.89
CA HIS A 25 -6.64 -10.79 0.70
C HIS A 25 -7.88 -10.73 -0.18
N LYS A 26 -9.08 -10.69 0.40
CA LYS A 26 -10.34 -10.53 -0.35
C LYS A 26 -10.38 -9.19 -1.08
N MET A 27 -9.92 -8.11 -0.45
CA MET A 27 -9.85 -6.78 -1.07
C MET A 27 -8.82 -6.73 -2.21
N ILE A 28 -7.66 -7.35 -2.04
CA ILE A 28 -6.63 -7.45 -3.09
C ILE A 28 -7.16 -8.26 -4.29
N GLN A 29 -7.80 -9.42 -4.04
CA GLN A 29 -8.40 -10.25 -5.10
C GLN A 29 -9.49 -9.52 -5.88
N LYS A 30 -10.30 -8.71 -5.19
CA LYS A 30 -11.32 -7.87 -5.81
C LYS A 30 -10.76 -6.63 -6.52
N LYS A 31 -9.43 -6.44 -6.55
CA LYS A 31 -8.75 -5.27 -7.14
C LYS A 31 -9.26 -3.92 -6.57
N GLN A 32 -9.65 -3.90 -5.30
CA GLN A 32 -10.15 -2.70 -4.61
C GLN A 32 -9.05 -1.92 -3.90
N VAL A 33 -7.86 -2.52 -3.76
CA VAL A 33 -6.73 -1.92 -3.05
C VAL A 33 -5.90 -1.07 -4.00
N HIS A 34 -5.67 0.18 -3.62
CA HIS A 34 -4.91 1.13 -4.40
C HIS A 34 -3.47 1.25 -3.89
N TYR A 35 -3.29 1.11 -2.57
CA TYR A 35 -2.04 1.32 -1.86
C TYR A 35 -1.84 0.28 -0.76
N ILE A 36 -0.59 -0.08 -0.49
CA ILE A 36 -0.18 -0.73 0.75
C ILE A 36 0.93 0.11 1.36
N ALA A 37 0.78 0.46 2.63
CA ALA A 37 1.78 1.20 3.40
C ALA A 37 2.20 0.39 4.62
N SER A 38 3.38 0.68 5.17
CA SER A 38 3.91 -0.04 6.33
C SER A 38 3.14 0.29 7.60
N ASP A 39 2.69 1.53 7.71
CA ASP A 39 2.11 2.09 8.94
C ASP A 39 3.04 1.83 10.16
N ALA A 40 4.34 1.95 9.90
CA ALA A 40 5.39 1.66 10.87
C ALA A 40 5.48 2.77 11.92
N HIS A 41 5.65 2.38 13.19
CA HIS A 41 5.79 3.32 14.32
C HIS A 41 7.04 3.04 15.16
N ASP A 42 7.64 1.84 15.05
CA ASP A 42 8.85 1.48 15.79
C ASP A 42 9.63 0.36 15.06
N GLN A 43 10.79 -0.04 15.60
CA GLN A 43 11.63 -1.10 15.02
C GLN A 43 11.33 -2.50 15.59
N VAL A 44 10.34 -2.67 16.47
CA VAL A 44 10.10 -3.91 17.24
C VAL A 44 8.69 -4.48 17.00
N HIS A 45 7.64 -3.70 17.27
CA HIS A 45 6.23 -4.09 17.17
C HIS A 45 5.58 -3.64 15.85
N ARG A 46 5.89 -2.43 15.36
CA ARG A 46 5.34 -1.85 14.12
C ARG A 46 6.46 -1.56 13.13
N LYS A 47 7.18 -2.61 12.73
CA LYS A 47 8.32 -2.56 11.82
C LYS A 47 7.92 -2.15 10.40
N PRO A 48 8.82 -1.54 9.62
CA PRO A 48 8.60 -1.26 8.20
C PRO A 48 8.71 -2.53 7.35
N ASP A 49 7.70 -3.41 7.41
CA ASP A 49 7.65 -4.68 6.64
C ASP A 49 7.16 -4.49 5.20
N LEU A 50 7.57 -3.42 4.53
CA LEU A 50 7.04 -3.11 3.19
C LEU A 50 7.61 -4.05 2.12
N LEU A 51 8.92 -4.32 2.17
CA LEU A 51 9.59 -5.20 1.22
C LEU A 51 9.09 -6.66 1.31
N PRO A 52 9.04 -7.30 2.49
CA PRO A 52 8.45 -8.64 2.62
C PRO A 52 6.99 -8.69 2.14
N CYS A 53 6.22 -7.63 2.38
CA CYS A 53 4.84 -7.56 1.91
C CYS A 53 4.75 -7.44 0.38
N ALA A 54 5.63 -6.66 -0.24
CA ALA A 54 5.66 -6.51 -1.70
C ALA A 54 6.03 -7.83 -2.39
N GLU A 55 7.03 -8.54 -1.87
CA GLU A 55 7.41 -9.88 -2.36
C GLU A 55 6.26 -10.88 -2.21
N TYR A 56 5.59 -10.87 -1.06
CA TYR A 56 4.45 -11.75 -0.81
C TYR A 56 3.29 -11.47 -1.77
N VAL A 57 2.97 -10.20 -2.01
CA VAL A 57 1.94 -9.80 -2.97
C VAL A 57 2.34 -10.16 -4.40
N SER A 58 3.61 -9.96 -4.78
CA SER A 58 4.13 -10.31 -6.10
C SER A 58 4.01 -11.81 -6.37
N LYS A 59 4.43 -12.65 -5.41
CA LYS A 59 4.33 -14.12 -5.51
C LYS A 59 2.89 -14.61 -5.58
N LYS A 60 1.95 -13.98 -4.86
CA LYS A 60 0.56 -14.46 -4.72
C LYS A 60 -0.41 -13.89 -5.76
N TYR A 61 -0.21 -12.64 -6.17
CA TYR A 61 -1.15 -11.89 -7.02
C TYR A 61 -0.52 -11.41 -8.34
N GLY A 62 0.76 -11.70 -8.54
CA GLY A 62 1.51 -11.33 -9.73
C GLY A 62 2.27 -10.02 -9.58
N GLN A 63 3.40 -9.95 -10.26
CA GLN A 63 4.31 -8.81 -10.24
C GLN A 63 3.64 -7.51 -10.70
N GLN A 64 2.79 -7.56 -11.72
CA GLN A 64 2.08 -6.37 -12.22
C GLN A 64 1.19 -5.75 -11.13
N MET A 65 0.52 -6.57 -10.33
CA MET A 65 -0.34 -6.07 -9.25
C MET A 65 0.49 -5.45 -8.13
N ALA A 66 1.59 -6.09 -7.75
CA ALA A 66 2.53 -5.54 -6.77
C ALA A 66 3.09 -4.18 -7.25
N GLU A 67 3.54 -4.10 -8.50
CA GLU A 67 4.08 -2.87 -9.07
C GLU A 67 3.06 -1.72 -9.09
N GLN A 68 1.79 -2.02 -9.39
CA GLN A 68 0.71 -1.03 -9.34
C GLN A 68 0.52 -0.48 -7.92
N ILE A 69 0.44 -1.37 -6.92
CA ILE A 69 0.11 -1.02 -5.53
C ILE A 69 1.27 -0.32 -4.82
N PHE A 70 2.51 -0.78 -5.01
CA PHE A 70 3.67 -0.31 -4.25
C PHE A 70 4.45 0.81 -4.96
N ILE A 71 4.38 0.91 -6.30
CA ILE A 71 5.22 1.84 -7.07
C ILE A 71 4.36 2.83 -7.87
N LYS A 72 3.58 2.35 -8.85
CA LYS A 72 2.93 3.22 -9.83
C LYS A 72 1.85 4.10 -9.20
N ASN A 73 0.99 3.55 -8.35
CA ASN A 73 -0.07 4.32 -7.73
C ASN A 73 0.49 5.32 -6.69
N PRO A 74 1.36 4.94 -5.74
CA PRO A 74 1.97 5.90 -4.81
C PRO A 74 2.72 7.04 -5.52
N ALA A 75 3.46 6.74 -6.59
CA ALA A 75 4.19 7.74 -7.37
C ALA A 75 3.27 8.82 -7.96
N LYS A 76 2.05 8.45 -8.37
CA LYS A 76 1.04 9.42 -8.85
C LYS A 76 0.62 10.41 -7.77
N ILE A 77 0.46 9.97 -6.51
CA ILE A 77 0.15 10.85 -5.38
C ILE A 77 1.29 11.84 -5.17
N ILE A 78 2.54 11.34 -5.11
CA ILE A 78 3.72 12.17 -4.85
C ILE A 78 3.91 13.22 -5.96
N LYS A 79 3.77 12.82 -7.23
CA LYS A 79 3.89 13.72 -8.38
C LYS A 79 2.82 14.81 -8.39
N LYS A 80 1.59 14.47 -7.98
CA LYS A 80 0.49 15.44 -7.84
C LYS A 80 0.77 16.43 -6.71
N SER A 81 1.32 15.95 -5.59
CA SER A 81 1.69 16.80 -4.46
C SER A 81 2.75 17.84 -4.85
N LYS A 82 3.83 17.43 -5.56
CA LYS A 82 4.86 18.36 -6.04
C LYS A 82 4.30 19.47 -6.93
N LYS A 83 3.48 19.11 -7.93
CA LYS A 83 2.81 20.10 -8.80
C LYS A 83 1.96 21.13 -8.03
N MET A 84 1.35 20.71 -6.91
CA MET A 84 0.53 21.59 -6.09
C MET A 84 1.37 22.50 -5.20
N GLN A 85 2.51 22.02 -4.69
CA GLN A 85 3.47 22.84 -3.95
C GLN A 85 4.13 23.89 -4.85
N ASP A 86 4.53 23.53 -6.07
CA ASP A 86 5.12 24.46 -7.04
C ASP A 86 4.12 25.57 -7.42
N LYS A 87 2.84 25.22 -7.63
CA LYS A 87 1.78 26.21 -7.89
C LYS A 87 1.55 27.18 -6.73
N ARG A 88 1.76 26.75 -5.48
CA ARG A 88 1.60 27.61 -4.29
C ARG A 88 2.82 28.51 -4.03
N ARG A 89 4.00 28.14 -4.53
CA ARG A 89 5.21 28.97 -4.43
C ARG A 89 5.30 30.05 -5.50
N ASN A 90 4.58 29.88 -6.61
CA ASN A 90 4.53 30.83 -7.72
C ASN A 90 3.25 31.71 -7.73
N GLN A 91 2.55 31.78 -6.59
CA GLN A 91 1.44 32.70 -6.32
C GLN A 91 1.83 33.57 -5.13
#